data_AF-A0A844MB22-F1
#
_entry.id   AF-A0A844MB22-F1
#
_cell.length_a   1.000
_cell.length_b   1.000
_cell.length_c   1.000
_cell.angle_alpha   90.00
_cell.angle_beta   90.00
_cell.angle_gamma   90.00
#
_symmetry.space_group_name_H-M   'P 1'
#
loop_
_entity.id
_entity.type
_entity.pdbx_description
1 polymer ?
#
loop_
_entity_poly.entity_id
_entity_poly.type
_entity_poly.pdbx_seq_one_letter_code
_entity_poly.pdbx_strand_id
1 'polypeptide(L)' 'MKEYVVIFEWAGSNYSAYVPDLPGCISTGKTLEETESNIKEAIELYIDTLL' A
#
# COMPACT_ATOMS: atom_id res chain seq x y z
N MET A 1 -14.23 -1.62 11.79
CA MET A 1 -13.14 -0.82 11.20
C MET A 1 -11.91 -1.73 11.22
N LYS A 2 -11.28 -1.99 10.07
CA LYS A 2 -10.07 -2.82 10.00
C LYS A 2 -8.87 -1.88 9.89
N GLU A 3 -7.85 -2.15 10.68
CA GLU A 3 -6.59 -1.42 10.65
C GLU A 3 -5.54 -2.36 10.06
N TYR A 4 -4.68 -1.83 9.18
CA TYR A 4 -3.62 -2.58 8.52
C TYR A 4 -2.28 -1.91 8.80
N VAL A 5 -1.26 -2.72 9.08
CA VAL A 5 0.11 -2.23 9.13
C VAL A 5 0.62 -2.11 7.69
N VAL A 6 1.09 -0.92 7.33
CA VAL A 6 1.71 -0.66 6.04
C VAL A 6 3.18 -0.39 6.27
N ILE A 7 4.05 -1.12 5.56
CA ILE A 7 5.49 -0.90 5.60
C ILE A 7 5.86 -0.04 4.40
N PHE A 8 6.55 1.08 4.65
CA PHE A 8 7.08 1.98 3.62
C PHE A 8 8.60 1.83 3.57
N GLU A 9 9.13 1.66 2.36
CA GLU A 9 10.56 1.54 2.11
C GLU A 9 10.99 2.56 1.06
N TRP A 10 12.12 3.21 1.29
CA TRP A 10 12.75 4.09 0.30
C TRP A 10 13.61 3.26 -0.63
N ALA A 11 13.27 3.22 -1.91
CA ALA A 11 13.96 2.45 -2.94
C ALA A 11 14.99 3.27 -3.73
N GLY A 12 15.39 4.45 -3.22
CA GLY A 12 16.43 5.29 -3.81
C GLY A 12 15.92 6.36 -4.77
N SER A 13 14.89 6.06 -5.57
CA SER A 13 14.25 7.03 -6.49
C SER A 13 12.76 7.25 -6.22
N ASN A 14 12.14 6.37 -5.45
CA ASN A 14 10.73 6.39 -5.06
C ASN A 14 10.54 5.65 -3.74
N TYR A 15 9.32 5.66 -3.23
CA TYR A 15 8.88 4.83 -2.12
C TYR A 15 8.11 3.62 -2.65
N SER A 16 8.28 2.48 -1.97
CA SER A 16 7.42 1.30 -2.08
C SER A 16 6.66 1.09 -0.78
N ALA A 17 5.42 0.62 -0.89
CA ALA A 17 4.60 0.25 0.24
C ALA A 17 3.98 -1.14 0.04
N TYR A 18 3.87 -1.90 1.11
CA TYR A 18 3.20 -3.20 1.11
C TYR A 18 2.52 -3.50 2.45
N VAL A 19 1.50 -4.36 2.39
CA VAL A 19 0.73 -4.79 3.56
C VAL A 19 1.04 -6.25 3.87
N PRO A 20 1.74 -6.57 4.98
CA PRO A 20 2.09 -7.95 5.32
C PRO A 20 0.89 -8.90 5.42
N ASP A 21 -0.25 -8.37 5.90
CA ASP A 21 -1.49 -9.13 6.08
C ASP A 21 -2.27 -9.36 4.76
N LEU A 22 -1.94 -8.64 3.68
CA LEU A 22 -2.58 -8.75 2.38
C LEU A 22 -1.51 -9.09 1.32
N PRO A 23 -1.13 -10.37 1.18
CA PRO A 23 -0.08 -10.79 0.25
C PRO A 23 -0.36 -10.31 -1.18
N GLY A 24 0.59 -9.58 -1.75
CA GLY A 24 0.48 -9.01 -3.11
C GLY A 24 -0.20 -7.64 -3.17
N CYS A 25 -0.72 -7.11 -2.07
CA CYS A 25 -1.16 -5.72 -1.97
C CYS A 25 0.06 -4.80 -1.80
N ILE A 26 0.50 -4.22 -2.91
CA ILE A 26 1.70 -3.38 -3.00
C ILE A 26 1.40 -2.12 -3.80
N SER A 27 2.15 -1.05 -3.52
CA SER A 27 2.08 0.18 -4.29
C SER A 27 3.40 0.96 -4.27
N THR A 28 3.56 1.92 -5.17
CA THR A 28 4.74 2.79 -5.25
C THR A 28 4.34 4.24 -5.55
N GLY A 29 5.18 5.19 -5.16
CA GLY A 29 4.99 6.62 -5.44
C GLY A 29 6.29 7.40 -5.28
N LYS A 30 6.40 8.57 -5.91
CA LYS A 30 7.63 9.41 -5.85
C LYS A 30 7.82 10.02 -4.47
N THR A 31 6.72 10.33 -3.77
CA THR A 31 6.74 10.83 -2.39
C THR A 31 6.06 9.85 -1.44
N LEU A 32 6.27 10.05 -0.14
CA LEU A 32 5.62 9.24 0.88
C LEU A 32 4.10 9.41 0.84
N GLU A 33 3.62 10.64 0.66
CA GLU A 33 2.19 10.97 0.61
C GLU A 33 1.50 10.35 -0.61
N GLU A 34 2.16 10.40 -1.78
CA GLU A 34 1.65 9.73 -3.00
C GLU A 34 1.55 8.22 -2.77
N THR A 35 2.60 7.62 -2.21
CA THR A 35 2.63 6.17 -1.94
C THR A 35 1.57 5.76 -0.93
N GLU A 36 1.34 6.58 0.10
CA GLU A 36 0.30 6.36 1.10
C GLU A 36 -1.11 6.44 0.49
N SER A 37 -1.36 7.41 -0.40
CA SER A 37 -2.63 7.49 -1.13
C SER A 37 -2.85 6.24 -1.98
N ASN A 38 -1.82 5.83 -2.72
CA ASN A 38 -1.94 4.71 -3.66
C ASN A 38 -2.12 3.36 -2.93
N ILE A 39 -1.44 3.12 -1.80
CA ILE A 39 -1.60 1.87 -1.05
C ILE A 39 -2.96 1.80 -0.34
N LYS A 40 -3.54 2.94 0.08
CA LYS A 40 -4.91 2.98 0.61
C LYS A 40 -5.93 2.51 -0.42
N GLU A 41 -5.85 3.05 -1.65
CA GLU A 41 -6.70 2.61 -2.76
C GLU A 41 -6.49 1.12 -3.08
N ALA A 42 -5.24 0.65 -3.11
CA ALA A 42 -4.93 -0.75 -3.37
C ALA A 42 -5.52 -1.70 -2.29
N ILE A 43 -5.54 -1.28 -1.02
CA ILE A 43 -6.18 -2.04 0.07
C ILE A 43 -7.70 -2.11 -0.14
N GLU A 44 -8.34 -0.98 -0.46
CA GLU A 44 -9.78 -0.92 -0.73
C GLU A 44 -10.16 -1.85 -1.88
N LEU A 45 -9.44 -1.76 -3.01
CA LEU A 45 -9.65 -2.63 -4.16
C LEU A 45 -9.41 -4.11 -3.84
N TYR A 46 -8.37 -4.43 -3.07
CA TYR A 46 -8.08 -5.82 -2.68
C TYR A 46 -9.24 -6.42 -1.88
N ILE A 47 -9.77 -5.67 -0.91
CA ILE A 47 -10.90 -6.11 -0.09
C ILE A 47 -12.15 -6.30 -0.95
N ASP A 48 -12.41 -5.39 -1.88
CA ASP A 48 -13.56 -5.47 -2.78
C ASP A 48 -13.51 -6.72 -3.67
N THR A 49 -12.32 -7.19 -4.08
CA THR A 49 -12.19 -8.44 -4.86
C THR A 49 -12.40 -9.73 -4.08
N LEU A 50 -12.38 -9.67 -2.74
CA LEU A 50 -12.61 -10.82 -1.86
C LEU A 50 -14.09 -11.00 -1.48
N LEU A 51 -14.93 -10.00 -1.77
CA LEU A 51 -16.37 -9.98 -1.50
C LEU A 51 -17.17 -10.40 -2.74
#